data_AF-A0A938PBT9-F1
#
_entry.id   AF-A0A938PBT9-F1
#
_cell.length_a   1.000
_cell.length_b   1.000
_cell.length_c   1.000
_cell.angle_alpha   90.00
_cell.angle_beta   90.00
_cell.angle_gamma   90.00
#
_symmetry.space_group_name_H-M   'P 1'
#
loop_
_entity.id
_entity.type
_entity.pdbx_description
1 polymer ?
#
loop_
_entity_poly.entity_id
_entity_poly.type
_entity_poly.pdbx_seq_one_letter_code
_entity_poly.pdbx_strand_id
1 'polypeptide(L)'
;MYFFETLVRIHRAGEGAPYTGLKPAGLTPEPGIAEADLSVEKGSIAELINKINSLSKEELMKRFKHVLHTKKYSEGSFGKESDIEAGREFVKHYVTFIHYVEGIFTSIIKSPEEHSQESESHEHHKNIFERN
;
A
#
# COMPACT_ATOMS: atom_id res chain seq x y z
N MET A 1 1.47 -26.15 30.21
CA MET A 1 2.00 -26.58 28.90
C MET A 1 1.97 -25.35 27.99
N TYR A 2 3.11 -24.93 27.41
CA TYR A 2 3.29 -23.60 26.79
C TYR A 2 3.86 -23.67 25.36
N PHE A 3 3.52 -24.70 24.58
CA PHE A 3 4.15 -24.95 23.27
C PHE A 3 4.00 -23.76 22.30
N PHE A 4 2.77 -23.32 22.02
CA PHE A 4 2.53 -22.20 21.09
C PHE A 4 3.11 -20.87 21.59
N GLU A 5 2.99 -20.58 22.88
CA GLU A 5 3.61 -19.39 23.48
C GLU A 5 5.14 -19.39 23.29
N THR A 6 5.78 -20.53 23.53
CA THR A 6 7.24 -20.67 23.39
C THR A 6 7.66 -20.52 21.93
N LEU A 7 6.95 -21.18 21.00
CA LEU A 7 7.22 -21.07 19.57
C LEU A 7 7.08 -19.63 19.07
N VAL A 8 5.98 -18.96 19.40
CA VAL A 8 5.72 -17.59 18.96
C VAL A 8 6.75 -16.63 19.56
N ARG A 9 7.13 -16.80 20.83
CA ARG A 9 8.19 -15.99 21.46
C ARG A 9 9.53 -16.14 20.75
N ILE A 10 9.95 -17.37 20.44
CA ILE A 10 11.22 -17.63 19.75
C ILE A 10 11.19 -17.03 18.33
N HIS A 11 10.11 -17.25 17.59
CA HIS A 11 9.95 -16.71 16.24
C HIS A 11 9.99 -15.17 16.23
N ARG A 12 9.27 -14.50 17.13
CA ARG A 12 9.29 -13.04 17.27
C ARG A 12 10.67 -12.50 17.67
N ALA A 13 11.37 -13.19 18.58
CA ALA A 13 12.75 -12.84 18.93
C ALA A 13 13.68 -12.93 17.70
N GLY A 14 13.47 -13.90 16.81
CA GLY A 14 14.21 -14.03 15.54
C GLY A 14 13.92 -12.89 14.54
N GLU A 15 12.81 -12.17 14.70
CA GLU A 15 12.47 -10.99 13.89
C GLU A 15 12.80 -9.66 14.59
N GLY A 16 13.40 -9.70 15.78
CA GLY A 16 13.63 -8.49 16.59
C GLY A 16 12.35 -7.86 17.16
N ALA A 17 11.22 -8.58 17.13
CA ALA A 17 9.91 -8.09 17.57
C ALA A 17 9.56 -8.56 19.00
N PRO A 18 8.86 -7.75 19.81
CA PRO A 18 8.41 -8.16 21.13
C PRO A 18 7.29 -9.21 21.07
N TYR A 19 7.23 -10.09 22.06
CA TYR A 19 6.11 -11.01 22.25
C TYR A 19 4.92 -10.28 22.87
N THR A 20 3.79 -10.21 22.16
CA THR A 20 2.56 -9.50 22.58
C THR A 20 1.41 -10.44 22.99
N GLY A 21 1.69 -11.74 23.14
CA GLY A 21 0.68 -12.75 23.45
C GLY A 21 0.32 -13.63 22.24
N LEU A 22 -0.54 -14.61 22.47
CA LEU A 22 -1.15 -15.40 21.39
C LEU A 22 -2.42 -14.69 20.90
N LYS A 23 -2.63 -14.68 19.58
CA LYS A 23 -3.92 -14.24 19.03
C LYS A 23 -5.03 -15.20 19.49
N PRO A 24 -6.26 -14.71 19.74
CA PRO A 24 -7.39 -15.56 20.09
C PRO A 24 -7.66 -16.62 19.02
N ALA A 25 -8.07 -17.82 19.45
CA ALA A 25 -8.55 -18.84 18.53
C ALA A 25 -9.81 -18.34 17.80
N GLY A 26 -9.95 -18.71 16.52
CA GLY A 26 -11.10 -18.33 15.70
C GLY A 26 -11.05 -16.91 15.11
N LEU A 27 -9.92 -16.20 15.22
CA LEU A 27 -9.74 -14.95 14.50
C LEU A 27 -9.75 -15.21 12.98
N THR A 28 -10.60 -14.50 12.24
CA THR A 28 -10.59 -14.53 10.79
C THR A 28 -9.32 -13.83 10.27
N PRO A 29 -8.50 -14.49 9.43
CA PRO A 29 -7.36 -13.84 8.81
C PRO A 29 -7.78 -12.64 7.97
N GLU A 30 -6.86 -11.69 7.78
CA GLU A 30 -7.06 -10.62 6.81
C GLU A 30 -7.28 -11.22 5.41
N PRO A 31 -8.09 -10.59 4.54
CA PRO A 31 -8.46 -11.19 3.25
C PRO A 31 -7.27 -11.61 2.38
N GLY A 32 -6.18 -10.83 2.37
CA GLY A 32 -4.97 -11.18 1.63
C GLY A 32 -4.28 -12.44 2.16
N ILE A 33 -4.27 -12.63 3.48
CA ILE A 33 -3.72 -13.81 4.14
C ILE A 33 -4.60 -15.03 3.85
N ALA A 34 -5.92 -14.90 4.00
CA ALA A 34 -6.86 -15.99 3.73
C ALA A 34 -6.76 -16.50 2.28
N GLU A 35 -6.63 -15.60 1.31
CA GLU A 35 -6.49 -15.97 -0.11
C GLU A 35 -5.11 -16.60 -0.41
N ALA A 36 -4.05 -16.15 0.28
CA ALA A 36 -2.73 -16.78 0.19
C ALA A 36 -2.75 -18.22 0.74
N ASP A 37 -3.33 -18.42 1.93
CA ASP A 37 -3.48 -19.75 2.53
C ASP A 37 -4.28 -20.69 1.61
N LEU A 38 -5.39 -20.20 1.05
CA LEU A 38 -6.20 -20.96 0.11
C LEU A 38 -5.43 -21.36 -1.15
N SER A 39 -4.55 -20.48 -1.65
CA SER A 39 -3.72 -20.78 -2.83
C SER A 39 -2.73 -21.92 -2.58
N VAL A 40 -2.18 -21.99 -1.36
CA VAL A 40 -1.30 -23.08 -0.92
C VAL A 40 -2.10 -24.38 -0.76
N GLU A 41 -3.28 -24.32 -0.12
CA GLU A 41 -4.17 -25.47 0.04
C GLU A 41 -4.58 -26.07 -1.31
N LYS A 42 -4.95 -25.22 -2.28
CA LYS A 42 -5.30 -25.64 -3.64
C LYS A 42 -4.10 -26.04 -4.50
N GLY A 43 -2.87 -25.77 -4.05
CA GLY A 43 -1.65 -25.95 -4.85
C GLY A 43 -1.62 -25.09 -6.12
N SER A 44 -2.33 -23.96 -6.13
CA SER A 44 -2.47 -23.10 -7.30
C SER A 44 -2.59 -21.63 -6.92
N ILE A 45 -1.72 -20.80 -7.51
CA ILE A 45 -1.66 -19.36 -7.27
C ILE A 45 -2.51 -18.53 -8.27
N ALA A 46 -3.12 -19.18 -9.26
CA ALA A 46 -3.76 -18.49 -10.38
C ALA A 46 -4.92 -17.57 -9.95
N GLU A 47 -5.77 -18.03 -9.05
CA GLU A 47 -6.90 -17.23 -8.54
C GLU A 47 -6.42 -16.00 -7.77
N LEU A 48 -5.40 -16.17 -6.91
CA LEU A 48 -4.80 -15.09 -6.13
C LEU A 48 -4.20 -14.01 -7.04
N ILE A 49 -3.42 -14.42 -8.05
CA ILE A 49 -2.84 -13.49 -9.05
C ILE A 49 -3.95 -12.69 -9.75
N ASN A 50 -5.01 -13.37 -10.20
CA ASN A 50 -6.12 -12.70 -10.88
C ASN A 50 -6.82 -11.68 -9.98
N LYS A 51 -7.01 -12.01 -8.69
CA LYS A 51 -7.61 -11.12 -7.71
C LYS A 51 -6.73 -9.88 -7.46
N ILE A 52 -5.43 -10.08 -7.21
CA ILE A 52 -4.47 -8.99 -7.02
C ILE A 52 -4.42 -8.07 -8.24
N ASN A 53 -4.34 -8.63 -9.45
CA ASN A 53 -4.31 -7.86 -10.69
C ASN A 53 -5.59 -7.04 -10.89
N SER A 54 -6.75 -7.62 -10.60
CA SER A 54 -8.04 -6.95 -10.75
C SER A 54 -8.19 -5.78 -9.77
N LEU A 55 -7.85 -6.00 -8.49
CA LEU A 55 -7.88 -4.96 -7.45
C LEU A 55 -6.90 -3.83 -7.75
N SER A 56 -5.66 -4.18 -8.13
CA SER A 56 -4.63 -3.19 -8.45
C SER A 56 -5.04 -2.33 -9.65
N LYS A 57 -5.59 -2.97 -10.70
CA LYS A 57 -6.11 -2.26 -11.88
C LYS A 57 -7.24 -1.30 -11.51
N GLU A 58 -8.22 -1.75 -10.72
CA GLU A 58 -9.36 -0.92 -10.32
C GLU A 58 -8.90 0.32 -9.54
N GLU A 59 -8.05 0.14 -8.53
CA GLU A 59 -7.57 1.24 -7.70
C GLU A 59 -6.66 2.21 -8.47
N LEU A 60 -5.79 1.71 -9.36
CA LEU A 60 -5.00 2.55 -10.27
C LEU A 60 -5.91 3.39 -11.18
N MET A 61 -6.89 2.76 -11.82
CA MET A 61 -7.82 3.45 -12.71
C MET A 61 -8.64 4.51 -11.97
N LYS A 62 -9.14 4.19 -10.77
CA LYS A 62 -9.90 5.11 -9.93
C LYS A 62 -9.06 6.34 -9.58
N ARG A 63 -7.86 6.15 -9.03
CA ARG A 63 -6.99 7.27 -8.64
C ARG A 63 -6.58 8.11 -9.84
N PHE A 64 -6.22 7.47 -10.96
CA PHE A 64 -5.88 8.18 -12.18
C PHE A 64 -7.03 9.03 -12.72
N LYS A 65 -8.28 8.52 -12.69
CA LYS A 65 -9.47 9.31 -13.06
C LYS A 65 -9.64 10.55 -12.18
N HIS A 66 -9.41 10.44 -10.87
CA HIS A 66 -9.49 11.58 -9.94
C HIS A 66 -8.41 12.65 -10.24
N VAL A 67 -7.19 12.22 -10.57
CA VAL A 67 -6.12 13.12 -11.01
C VAL A 67 -6.52 13.86 -12.28
N LEU A 68 -7.02 13.14 -13.30
CA LEU A 68 -7.45 13.77 -14.55
C LEU A 68 -8.64 14.71 -14.36
N HIS A 69 -9.58 14.35 -13.49
CA HIS A 69 -10.73 15.20 -13.16
C HIS A 69 -10.26 16.53 -12.58
N THR A 70 -9.47 16.49 -11.51
CA THR A 70 -8.96 17.69 -10.82
C THR A 70 -7.99 18.52 -11.68
N LYS A 71 -7.17 17.87 -12.51
CA LYS A 71 -6.28 18.54 -13.47
C LYS A 71 -7.05 19.50 -14.39
N LYS A 72 -8.17 19.05 -14.96
CA LYS A 72 -9.01 19.87 -15.86
C LYS A 72 -9.51 21.15 -15.19
N TYR A 73 -9.85 21.09 -13.89
CA TYR A 73 -10.30 22.26 -13.14
C TYR A 73 -9.13 23.19 -12.78
N SER A 74 -7.93 22.65 -12.57
CA SER A 74 -6.73 23.45 -12.29
C SER A 74 -6.20 24.25 -13.49
N GLU A 75 -6.49 23.81 -14.72
CA GLU A 75 -6.01 24.45 -15.96
C GLU A 75 -6.92 25.62 -16.43
N GLY A 76 -8.10 25.81 -15.81
CA GLY A 76 -9.20 26.59 -16.37
C GLY A 76 -9.35 28.05 -15.95
N SER A 77 -8.52 28.58 -15.04
CA SER A 77 -8.56 29.99 -14.63
C SER A 77 -7.26 30.35 -13.92
N PHE A 78 -6.63 31.47 -14.32
CA PHE A 78 -5.45 31.99 -13.66
C PHE A 78 -5.81 33.34 -13.01
N GLY A 79 -5.57 33.46 -11.70
CA GLY A 79 -5.60 34.74 -10.97
C GLY A 79 -6.68 34.91 -9.89
N LYS A 80 -7.50 33.89 -9.57
CA LYS A 80 -8.52 33.93 -8.51
C LYS A 80 -8.21 32.94 -7.37
N GLU A 81 -8.73 33.19 -6.18
CA GLU A 81 -8.59 32.27 -5.02
C GLU A 81 -9.14 30.86 -5.32
N SER A 82 -10.19 30.76 -6.14
CA SER A 82 -10.74 29.49 -6.65
C SER A 82 -9.70 28.64 -7.40
N ASP A 83 -8.70 29.28 -8.00
CA ASP A 83 -7.70 28.63 -8.84
C ASP A 83 -6.60 28.04 -7.97
N ILE A 84 -6.27 28.70 -6.86
CA ILE A 84 -5.35 28.20 -5.84
C ILE A 84 -5.94 26.94 -5.20
N GLU A 85 -7.22 26.95 -4.84
CA GLU A 85 -7.88 25.79 -4.26
C GLU A 85 -7.97 24.62 -5.26
N ALA A 86 -8.34 24.90 -6.52
CA ALA A 86 -8.33 23.89 -7.57
C ALA A 86 -6.93 23.28 -7.80
N GLY A 87 -5.88 24.10 -7.73
CA GLY A 87 -4.49 23.66 -7.78
C GLY A 87 -4.11 22.77 -6.59
N ARG A 88 -4.50 23.13 -5.37
CA ARG A 88 -4.25 22.35 -4.15
C ARG A 88 -4.91 20.97 -4.21
N GLU A 89 -6.16 20.91 -4.64
CA GLU A 89 -6.88 19.65 -4.79
C GLU A 89 -6.26 18.76 -5.88
N PHE A 90 -5.82 19.33 -7.01
CA PHE A 90 -5.06 18.58 -8.02
C PHE A 90 -3.78 17.98 -7.43
N VAL A 91 -2.95 18.79 -6.75
CA VAL A 91 -1.68 18.32 -6.16
C VAL A 91 -1.93 17.21 -5.15
N LYS A 92 -2.93 17.34 -4.28
CA LYS A 92 -3.31 16.32 -3.30
C LYS A 92 -3.65 14.98 -3.96
N HIS A 93 -4.48 15.00 -5.00
CA HIS A 93 -4.84 13.79 -5.73
C HIS A 93 -3.67 13.20 -6.52
N TYR A 94 -2.82 14.05 -7.10
CA TYR A 94 -1.61 13.63 -7.81
C TYR A 94 -0.62 12.94 -6.87
N VAL A 95 -0.29 13.56 -5.73
CA VAL A 95 0.63 12.98 -4.73
C VAL A 95 0.08 11.65 -4.20
N THR A 96 -1.21 11.59 -3.88
CA THR A 96 -1.85 10.35 -3.43
C THR A 96 -1.75 9.23 -4.47
N PHE A 97 -1.91 9.56 -5.77
CA PHE A 97 -1.75 8.60 -6.85
C PHE A 97 -0.30 8.12 -6.98
N ILE A 98 0.68 9.03 -6.92
CA ILE A 98 2.10 8.70 -7.01
C ILE A 98 2.54 7.80 -5.85
N HIS A 99 2.19 8.13 -4.60
CA HIS A 99 2.52 7.28 -3.45
C HIS A 99 1.91 5.88 -3.58
N TYR A 100 0.69 5.77 -4.13
CA TYR A 100 0.08 4.47 -4.36
C TYR A 100 0.83 3.64 -5.41
N VAL A 101 1.24 4.27 -6.52
CA VAL A 101 2.07 3.62 -7.56
C VAL A 101 3.42 3.19 -6.98
N GLU A 102 4.10 4.09 -6.27
CA GLU A 102 5.38 3.80 -5.60
C GLU A 102 5.24 2.63 -4.62
N GLY A 103 4.19 2.60 -3.81
CA GLY A 103 3.94 1.50 -2.88
C GLY A 103 3.81 0.14 -3.57
N ILE A 104 3.12 0.09 -4.73
CA ILE A 104 3.02 -1.14 -5.54
C ILE A 104 4.40 -1.53 -6.09
N PHE A 105 5.13 -0.60 -6.72
CA PHE A 105 6.44 -0.89 -7.30
C PHE A 105 7.45 -1.35 -6.25
N THR A 106 7.53 -0.66 -5.11
CA THR A 106 8.41 -1.02 -4.00
C THR A 106 8.06 -2.40 -3.44
N SER A 107 6.78 -2.73 -3.31
CA SER A 107 6.34 -4.05 -2.82
C SER A 107 6.67 -5.20 -3.77
N ILE A 108 6.82 -4.93 -5.08
CA ILE A 108 7.17 -5.93 -6.10
C ILE A 108 8.70 -6.08 -6.22
N ILE A 109 9.44 -4.97 -6.16
CA ILE A 109 10.88 -4.95 -6.43
C ILE A 109 11.71 -5.30 -5.19
N LYS A 110 11.26 -4.95 -3.97
CA LYS A 110 11.99 -5.34 -2.75
C LYS A 110 11.81 -6.84 -2.49
N SER A 111 12.94 -7.55 -2.39
CA SER A 111 12.99 -8.94 -1.93
C SER A 111 12.60 -9.01 -0.44
N PRO A 112 11.94 -10.09 0.04
CA PRO A 112 11.55 -10.25 1.43
C PRO A 112 12.73 -10.71 2.31
N GLU A 113 13.87 -10.02 2.25
CA GLU A 113 14.81 -10.10 3.35
C GLU A 113 14.29 -9.17 4.46
N GLU A 114 13.89 -9.82 5.56
CA GLU A 114 13.49 -9.24 6.85
C GLU A 114 12.03 -8.78 6.99
N HIS A 115 11.31 -9.41 7.93
CA HIS A 115 10.12 -8.83 8.58
C HIS A 115 10.56 -7.68 9.51
N SER A 116 11.30 -6.70 9.00
CA SER A 116 11.60 -5.46 9.70
C SER A 116 10.56 -4.42 9.26
N GLN A 117 9.60 -4.13 10.14
CA GLN A 117 8.83 -2.89 10.00
C GLN A 117 9.71 -1.74 10.44
N GLU A 118 9.95 -0.80 9.53
CA GLU A 118 10.22 0.58 9.92
C GLU A 118 9.12 1.46 9.34
N SER A 119 8.31 2.00 10.25
CA SER A 119 7.41 3.11 9.99
C SER A 119 8.25 4.37 9.81
N GLU A 120 8.73 4.64 8.60
CA GLU A 120 9.28 5.95 8.28
C GLU A 120 8.23 6.82 7.58
N SER A 121 7.88 7.89 8.29
CA SER A 121 7.08 9.00 7.83
C SER A 121 7.62 9.57 6.51
N HIS A 122 6.73 9.68 5.52
CA HIS A 122 6.97 10.34 4.24
C HIS A 122 7.52 11.77 4.41
N GLU A 123 8.78 11.99 4.04
CA GLU A 123 9.27 13.31 3.63
C GLU A 123 10.15 13.16 2.38
N HIS A 124 9.51 13.04 1.21
CA HIS A 124 10.21 13.20 -0.07
C HIS A 124 9.36 13.98 -1.07
N HIS A 125 9.41 15.31 -0.94
CA HIS A 125 9.03 16.19 -2.03
C HIS A 125 10.03 17.34 -2.14
N LYS A 126 11.18 17.06 -2.78
CA LYS A 126 11.92 18.09 -3.50
C LYS A 126 12.37 17.54 -4.85
N ASN A 127 12.05 18.31 -5.88
CA ASN A 127 12.57 18.27 -7.26
C ASN A 127 11.74 17.46 -8.28
N ILE A 128 10.56 17.97 -8.65
CA ILE A 128 9.90 17.62 -9.94
C ILE A 128 9.65 18.87 -10.82
N PHE A 129 10.21 20.04 -10.50
CA PHE A 129 10.09 21.25 -11.34
C PHE A 129 11.46 21.82 -11.77
N GLU A 130 12.29 21.01 -12.44
CA GLU A 130 13.38 21.54 -13.26
C GLU A 130 13.59 20.70 -14.52
N ARG A 131 12.70 20.85 -15.50
CA ARG A 131 13.02 20.67 -16.93
C ARG A 131 12.15 21.63 -17.73
N ASN A 132 12.73 22.79 -18.04
CA ASN A 132 12.36 23.60 -19.22
C ASN A 132 13.04 23.00 -20.45
#